data_AF-A0A3D3ZAU6-F1
#
_entry.id   AF-A0A3D3ZAU6-F1
#
_cell.length_a   1.000
_cell.length_b   1.000
_cell.length_c   1.000
_cell.angle_alpha   90.00
_cell.angle_beta   90.00
_cell.angle_gamma   90.00
#
_symmetry.space_group_name_H-M   'P 1'
#
loop_
_entity.id
_entity.type
_entity.pdbx_description
1 polymer ?
#
loop_
_entity_poly.entity_id
_entity_poly.type
_entity_poly.pdbx_seq_one_letter_code
_entity_poly.pdbx_strand_id
1 'polypeptide(L)'
;MDLICPICGSKLNKLDKSLVCAGHHCFDIARQGYVNLLTVQQKHSLHPGDTREQVLSRRAFLEAGYYAPIAEALIDISKELTVNSKEIKPAGELLDVGCGEG
;
A
#
# COMPACT_ATOMS: atom_id res chain seq x y z
N MET A 1 0.39 5.29 11.36
CA MET A 1 -0.64 4.28 11.04
C MET A 1 -0.13 2.96 11.54
N ASP A 2 -0.93 2.28 12.35
CA ASP A 2 -0.57 0.98 12.89
C ASP A 2 -1.17 -0.10 12.01
N LEU A 3 -0.32 -0.97 11.46
CA LEU A 3 -0.79 -2.17 10.76
C LEU A 3 -1.44 -3.13 11.75
N ILE A 4 -2.56 -3.73 11.36
CA ILE A 4 -3.28 -4.71 12.17
C ILE A 4 -3.10 -6.11 11.62
N CYS A 5 -3.08 -7.09 12.51
CA CYS A 5 -3.00 -8.49 12.14
C CYS A 5 -4.30 -8.92 11.45
N PRO A 6 -4.26 -9.42 10.21
CA PRO A 6 -5.47 -9.87 9.51
C PRO A 6 -6.11 -11.12 10.14
N ILE A 7 -5.43 -11.77 11.08
CA ILE A 7 -5.91 -12.99 11.75
C ILE A 7 -6.59 -12.66 13.08
N CYS A 8 -6.01 -11.77 13.89
CA CYS A 8 -6.49 -11.50 15.26
C CYS A 8 -6.81 -10.03 15.56
N GLY A 9 -6.63 -9.12 14.59
CA GLY A 9 -6.89 -7.68 14.75
C GLY A 9 -5.90 -6.92 15.63
N SER A 10 -5.01 -7.60 16.35
CA SER A 10 -3.99 -6.96 17.19
C SER A 10 -2.95 -6.21 16.36
N LYS A 11 -2.35 -5.17 16.95
CA LYS A 11 -1.24 -4.41 16.34
C LYS A 11 -0.10 -5.32 15.90
N LEU A 12 0.41 -5.08 14.70
CA LEU A 12 1.64 -5.65 14.18
C LEU A 12 2.83 -4.78 14.56
N ASN A 13 3.84 -5.38 15.17
CA ASN A 13 5.11 -4.73 15.51
C ASN A 13 6.23 -5.32 14.66
N LYS A 14 7.19 -4.50 14.27
CA LYS A 14 8.36 -4.96 13.52
C LYS A 14 9.31 -5.73 14.45
N LEU A 15 9.68 -6.93 14.05
CA LEU A 15 10.72 -7.76 14.66
C LEU A 15 11.65 -8.22 13.54
N ASP A 16 12.85 -7.67 13.49
CA ASP A 16 13.84 -7.88 12.41
C ASP A 16 13.26 -7.69 11.00
N LYS A 17 13.08 -8.79 10.27
CA LYS A 17 12.57 -8.86 8.89
C LYS A 17 11.11 -9.31 8.82
N SER A 18 10.38 -9.23 9.92
CA SER A 18 8.99 -9.66 9.98
C SER A 18 8.13 -8.69 10.79
N LEU A 19 6.82 -8.78 10.60
CA LEU A 19 5.81 -8.12 11.43
C LEU A 19 5.11 -9.18 12.29
N VAL A 20 5.04 -8.93 13.60
CA VAL A 20 4.53 -9.88 14.59
C VAL A 20 3.49 -9.23 15.50
N CYS A 21 2.37 -9.90 15.73
CA CYS A 21 1.35 -9.45 16.69
C CYS A 21 1.49 -10.14 18.05
N ALA A 22 0.74 -9.68 19.06
CA ALA A 22 0.71 -10.28 20.40
C ALA A 22 0.23 -11.75 20.41
N GLY A 23 -0.51 -12.18 19.38
CA GLY A 23 -0.88 -13.57 19.15
C GLY A 23 0.19 -14.42 18.46
N HIS A 24 1.40 -13.89 18.26
CA HIS A 24 2.53 -14.55 17.59
C HIS A 24 2.31 -14.91 16.10
N HIS A 25 1.32 -14.32 15.43
CA HIS A 25 1.24 -14.40 13.97
C HIS A 25 2.36 -13.56 13.34
N CYS A 26 3.11 -14.18 12.43
CA CYS A 26 4.31 -13.61 11.82
C CYS A 26 4.12 -13.44 10.30
N PHE A 27 4.49 -12.27 9.78
CA PHE A 27 4.43 -11.94 8.36
C PHE A 27 5.79 -11.42 7.91
N ASP A 28 6.42 -12.14 6.98
CA ASP A 28 7.75 -11.76 6.51
C ASP A 28 7.71 -10.55 5.58
N ILE A 29 8.70 -9.67 5.75
CA ILE A 29 8.98 -8.56 4.86
C ILE A 29 9.75 -9.13 3.66
N ALA A 30 9.15 -9.04 2.48
CA ALA A 30 9.77 -9.48 1.23
C ALA A 30 11.05 -8.68 0.96
N ARG A 31 11.95 -9.23 0.13
CA ARG A 31 13.20 -8.54 -0.24
C ARG A 31 12.94 -7.16 -0.89
N GLN A 32 11.81 -7.01 -1.57
CA GLN A 32 11.34 -5.79 -2.22
C GLN A 32 10.71 -4.79 -1.24
N GLY A 33 10.56 -5.15 0.05
CA GLY A 33 10.09 -4.27 1.12
C GLY A 33 8.60 -4.37 1.45
N TYR A 34 7.79 -5.04 0.63
CA TYR A 34 6.36 -5.24 0.92
C TYR A 34 6.10 -6.38 1.92
N VAL A 35 4.93 -6.37 2.56
CA VAL A 35 4.46 -7.44 3.45
C VAL A 35 3.17 -8.03 2.89
N ASN A 36 3.13 -9.35 2.69
CA ASN A 36 1.90 -10.02 2.26
C ASN A 36 1.01 -10.31 3.48
N LEU A 37 -0.08 -9.55 3.60
CA LEU A 37 -1.09 -9.71 4.66
C LEU A 37 -2.30 -10.57 4.23
N LEU A 38 -2.26 -11.19 3.06
CA LEU A 38 -3.31 -12.14 2.65
C LEU A 38 -3.23 -13.41 3.48
N THR A 39 -4.37 -13.83 4.03
CA THR A 39 -4.47 -15.10 4.76
C THR A 39 -4.36 -16.29 3.80
N VAL A 40 -3.92 -17.45 4.29
CA VAL A 40 -3.62 -18.64 3.45
C VAL A 40 -4.82 -19.05 2.57
N GLN A 41 -6.04 -18.90 3.08
CA GLN A 41 -7.28 -19.22 2.36
C GLN A 41 -7.53 -18.29 1.15
N GLN A 42 -6.95 -17.09 1.14
CA GLN A 42 -7.14 -16.08 0.11
C GLN A 42 -6.01 -16.06 -0.94
N LYS A 43 -4.96 -16.88 -0.76
CA LYS A 43 -3.81 -16.92 -1.68
C LYS A 43 -4.14 -17.56 -3.05
N HIS A 44 -5.18 -18.40 -3.11
CA HIS A 44 -5.57 -19.13 -4.31
C HIS A 44 -6.99 -18.77 -4.76
N SER A 45 -7.26 -17.46 -4.91
CA SER A 45 -8.51 -17.03 -5.56
C SER A 45 -8.62 -17.64 -6.95
N LEU A 46 -9.79 -18.20 -7.27
CA LEU A 46 -10.14 -18.68 -8.62
C LEU A 46 -10.17 -17.53 -9.65
N HIS A 47 -10.29 -16.29 -9.16
CA HIS A 47 -10.10 -15.07 -9.92
C HIS A 47 -8.83 -14.39 -9.40
N PRO A 48 -7.62 -14.81 -9.85
CA PRO A 48 -6.44 -13.99 -9.66
C PRO A 48 -6.72 -12.62 -10.29
N GLY A 49 -6.16 -11.55 -9.73
CA GLY A 49 -6.36 -10.19 -10.23
C GLY A 49 -5.87 -9.99 -11.67
N ASP A 50 -5.33 -8.82 -11.96
CA ASP A 50 -4.88 -8.52 -13.32
C ASP A 50 -3.87 -9.56 -13.84
N THR A 51 -4.07 -10.02 -15.08
CA THR A 51 -3.05 -10.81 -15.77
C THR A 51 -1.81 -9.97 -16.06
N ARG A 52 -0.70 -10.63 -16.39
CA ARG A 52 0.54 -9.93 -16.76
C ARG A 52 0.32 -8.97 -17.94
N GLU A 53 -0.48 -9.35 -18.92
CA GLU A 53 -0.81 -8.53 -20.09
C GLU A 53 -1.63 -7.29 -19.70
N GLN A 54 -2.61 -7.46 -18.79
CA GLN A 54 -3.40 -6.34 -18.28
C GLN A 54 -2.54 -5.35 -17.50
N VAL A 55 -1.63 -5.86 -16.67
CA VAL A 55 -0.66 -5.05 -15.93
C VAL A 55 0.23 -4.24 -16.88
N LEU A 56 0.80 -4.88 -17.92
CA LEU A 56 1.63 -4.20 -18.91
C LEU A 56 0.84 -3.15 -19.72
N SER A 57 -0.40 -3.44 -20.09
CA SER A 57 -1.28 -2.50 -20.79
C SER A 57 -1.55 -1.26 -19.94
N ARG A 58 -1.89 -1.45 -18.66
CA ARG A 58 -2.09 -0.34 -17.71
C ARG A 58 -0.83 0.50 -17.57
N ARG A 59 0.33 -0.13 -17.43
CA ARG A 59 1.61 0.58 -17.36
C ARG A 59 1.85 1.44 -18.60
N ALA A 60 1.71 0.87 -19.79
CA ALA A 60 1.92 1.58 -21.05
C ALA A 60 0.98 2.79 -21.19
N PHE A 61 -0.28 2.65 -20.76
CA PHE A 61 -1.24 3.75 -20.75
C PHE A 61 -0.86 4.87 -19.78
N LEU A 62 -0.42 4.52 -18.56
CA LEU A 62 0.00 5.49 -17.54
C LEU A 62 1.29 6.22 -17.97
N GLU A 63 2.27 5.49 -18.51
CA GLU A 63 3.55 6.04 -19.01
C GLU A 63 3.37 6.97 -20.22
N ALA A 64 2.31 6.77 -21.02
CA ALA A 64 1.96 7.69 -22.11
C ALA A 64 1.43 9.05 -21.61
N GLY A 65 1.26 9.24 -20.30
CA GLY A 65 0.93 10.52 -19.68
C GLY A 65 -0.56 10.89 -19.72
N TYR A 66 -1.43 10.03 -20.26
CA TYR A 66 -2.87 10.31 -20.35
C TYR A 66 -3.53 10.52 -18.99
N TYR A 67 -2.98 9.92 -17.94
CA TYR A 67 -3.47 10.03 -16.57
C TYR A 67 -2.80 11.14 -15.75
N ALA A 68 -1.78 11.81 -16.30
CA ALA A 68 -1.00 12.82 -15.58
C ALA A 68 -1.85 13.96 -14.99
N PRO A 69 -2.86 14.52 -15.70
CA PRO A 69 -3.67 15.59 -15.13
C PRO A 69 -4.44 15.18 -13.86
N ILE A 70 -4.86 13.91 -13.78
CA ILE A 70 -5.55 13.37 -12.60
C ILE A 70 -4.56 13.21 -11.45
N ALA A 71 -3.38 12.67 -11.72
CA ALA A 71 -2.33 12.50 -10.72
C ALA A 71 -1.86 13.86 -10.17
N GLU A 72 -1.66 14.86 -11.02
CA GLU A 72 -1.28 16.22 -10.63
C GLU A 72 -2.33 16.87 -9.73
N ALA A 73 -3.61 16.77 -10.08
CA ALA A 73 -4.70 17.30 -9.25
C ALA A 73 -4.75 16.64 -7.85
N LEU A 74 -4.54 15.32 -7.76
CA LEU A 74 -4.47 14.61 -6.49
C LEU A 74 -3.25 15.03 -5.65
N ILE A 75 -2.11 15.24 -6.30
CA ILE A 75 -0.88 15.71 -5.65
C ILE A 75 -1.10 17.11 -5.05
N ASP A 76 -1.73 18.02 -5.78
CA ASP A 76 -1.94 19.40 -5.33
C ASP A 76 -2.91 19.45 -4.14
N ILE A 77 -4.03 18.73 -4.20
CA ILE A 77 -4.95 18.59 -3.07
C ILE A 77 -4.24 17.94 -1.86
N SER A 78 -3.41 16.91 -2.09
CA SER A 78 -2.66 16.27 -1.01
C SER A 78 -1.68 17.23 -0.33
N LYS A 79 -1.02 18.11 -1.08
CA LYS A 79 -0.15 19.16 -0.53
C LYS A 79 -0.96 20.18 0.28
N GLU A 80 -2.10 20.64 -0.22
CA GLU A 80 -2.97 21.57 0.50
C GLU A 80 -3.44 21.01 1.85
N LEU A 81 -3.80 19.73 1.87
CA LEU A 81 -4.28 19.06 3.09
C LEU A 81 -3.15 18.78 4.09
N THR A 82 -1.93 18.56 3.61
CA THR A 82 -0.77 18.18 4.44
C THR A 82 0.13 19.35 4.85
N VAL A 83 0.01 20.50 4.20
CA VAL A 83 0.78 21.71 4.54
C VAL A 83 -0.14 22.71 5.24
N ASN A 84 -0.49 22.42 6.49
CA ASN A 84 -1.19 23.38 7.36
C ASN A 84 -0.31 23.81 8.53
N SER A 85 -0.04 25.11 8.56
CA SER A 85 0.71 25.89 9.57
C SER A 85 2.24 25.92 9.44
N LYS A 86 2.83 27.05 9.81
CA LYS A 86 4.26 27.43 9.72
C LYS A 86 5.21 26.58 10.59
N GLU A 87 4.81 25.38 10.97
CA GLU A 87 5.63 24.35 11.60
C GLU A 87 5.43 23.05 10.85
N ILE A 88 6.53 22.40 10.46
CA ILE A 88 6.51 21.05 9.87
C ILE A 88 6.15 20.06 10.99
N LYS A 89 4.87 19.97 11.33
CA LYS A 89 4.31 18.77 11.95
C LYS A 89 3.81 17.88 10.83
N PRO A 90 4.05 16.56 10.85
CA PRO A 90 3.52 15.69 9.83
C PRO A 90 2.00 15.74 9.91
N ALA A 91 1.38 16.40 8.94
CA ALA A 91 -0.06 16.43 8.80
C ALA A 91 -0.51 15.03 8.36
N GLY A 92 -0.78 14.17 9.34
CA GLY A 92 -1.23 12.80 9.10
C GLY A 92 -0.24 11.95 8.29
N GLU A 93 -0.63 10.72 8.05
CA GLU A 93 0.02 9.84 7.08
C GLU A 93 -0.94 9.67 5.91
N LEU A 94 -0.43 9.71 4.68
CA LEU A 94 -1.20 9.42 3.47
C LEU A 94 -1.08 7.93 3.16
N LEU A 95 -2.21 7.27 2.90
CA LEU A 95 -2.27 5.88 2.45
C LEU A 95 -2.86 5.83 1.06
N ASP A 96 -2.13 5.26 0.11
CA ASP A 96 -2.65 4.95 -1.22
C ASP A 96 -3.25 3.54 -1.24
N VAL A 97 -4.57 3.47 -1.35
CA VAL A 97 -5.33 2.22 -1.37
C VAL A 97 -5.55 1.82 -2.82
N GLY A 98 -4.94 0.71 -3.23
CA GLY A 98 -5.01 0.23 -4.61
C GLY A 98 -3.91 0.78 -5.51
N CYS A 99 -2.76 1.17 -4.95
CA CYS A 99 -1.56 1.69 -5.64
C CYS A 99 -1.03 0.83 -6.82
N GLY A 100 -1.42 -0.45 -6.90
CA GLY A 100 -1.06 -1.28 -8.05
C GLY A 100 0.45 -1.52 -8.12
N GLU A 101 1.12 -0.98 -9.15
CA GLU A 101 2.57 -1.15 -9.37
C GLU A 101 3.41 0.05 -8.94
N GLY A 102 2.81 1.12 -8.39
CA GLY A 102 3.50 2.34 -7.98
C GLY A 102 2.72 3.11 -6.95
#